data_AF-A0A4Y1Q4A3-F1
#
_entry.id   AF-A0A4Y1Q4A3-F1
#
_cell.length_a   1.000
_cell.length_b   1.000
_cell.length_c   1.000
_cell.angle_alpha   90.00
_cell.angle_beta   90.00
_cell.angle_gamma   90.00
#
_symmetry.space_group_name_H-M   'P 1'
#
loop_
_entity.id
_entity.type
_entity.pdbx_description
1 polymer ?
#
loop_
_entity_poly.entity_id
_entity_poly.type
_entity_poly.pdbx_seq_one_letter_code
_entity_poly.pdbx_strand_id
1 'polypeptide(L)'
;PTTNRIVTASQDRNAYVWSQSLDPDTGRMVWKPTLVLLRINRAATFVRWSPNEDKFAVASGARTIAICSFDPENNWWVARHL
;
A
#
# COMPACT_ATOMS: atom_id res chain seq x y z
N PRO A 1 -5.67 -12.97 -8.93
CA PRO A 1 -5.40 -11.52 -8.85
C PRO A 1 -6.01 -10.75 -10.03
N THR A 2 -6.67 -9.62 -9.79
CA THR A 2 -7.47 -8.89 -10.80
C THR A 2 -6.92 -7.50 -11.12
N THR A 3 -6.42 -6.76 -10.13
CA THR A 3 -6.02 -5.35 -10.30
C THR A 3 -4.55 -5.15 -10.66
N ASN A 4 -3.74 -6.21 -10.66
CA ASN A 4 -2.30 -6.18 -10.98
C ASN A 4 -1.51 -5.13 -10.17
N ARG A 5 -1.85 -4.98 -8.88
CA ARG A 5 -1.16 -4.07 -7.96
C ARG A 5 -0.22 -4.85 -7.05
N ILE A 6 0.98 -4.30 -6.84
CA ILE A 6 1.94 -4.83 -5.88
C ILE A 6 1.86 -3.97 -4.63
N VAL A 7 1.93 -4.59 -3.45
CA VAL A 7 2.08 -3.87 -2.19
C VAL A 7 3.42 -4.23 -1.56
N THR A 8 4.13 -3.22 -1.09
CA THR A 8 5.37 -3.38 -0.33
C THR A 8 5.26 -2.63 0.98
N ALA A 9 5.88 -3.16 2.03
CA ALA A 9 6.03 -2.48 3.31
C ALA A 9 7.47 -2.64 3.80
N SER A 10 8.00 -1.64 4.51
CA SER A 10 9.42 -1.57 4.86
C SER A 10 9.65 -1.13 6.31
N GLN A 11 10.89 -1.34 6.77
CA GLN A 11 11.32 -0.93 8.11
C GLN A 11 11.37 0.59 8.29
N ASP A 12 11.34 1.34 7.19
CA ASP A 12 11.20 2.80 7.16
C ASP A 12 9.83 3.31 7.66
N ARG A 13 8.92 2.38 7.98
CA ARG A 13 7.56 2.61 8.50
C ARG A 13 6.55 3.04 7.43
N ASN A 14 6.88 2.86 6.17
CA ASN A 14 6.00 3.15 5.04
C ASN A 14 5.52 1.88 4.36
N ALA A 15 4.40 2.02 3.65
CA ALA A 15 4.00 1.08 2.62
C ALA A 15 3.80 1.83 1.30
N TYR A 16 3.91 1.08 0.21
CA TYR A 16 3.67 1.56 -1.14
C TYR A 16 2.75 0.60 -1.86
N VAL A 17 1.77 1.16 -2.55
CA VAL A 17 0.98 0.44 -3.55
C VAL A 17 1.52 0.82 -4.91
N TRP A 18 1.98 -0.16 -5.66
CA TRP A 18 2.53 0.03 -6.99
C TRP A 18 1.48 -0.34 -8.02
N SER A 19 1.29 0.54 -8.99
CA SER A 19 0.44 0.31 -10.16
C SER A 19 1.22 0.64 -11.43
N GLN A 20 0.99 -0.12 -12.50
CA GLN A 20 1.54 0.22 -13.80
C GLN A 20 0.76 1.40 -14.40
N SER A 21 1.50 2.34 -14.97
CA SER A 21 0.96 3.43 -15.79
C SER A 21 1.81 3.58 -17.04
N LEU A 22 1.19 4.07 -18.12
CA LEU A 22 1.94 4.49 -19.30
C LEU A 22 2.78 5.72 -18.96
N ASP A 23 4.07 5.64 -19.26
CA ASP A 23 4.96 6.78 -19.29
C ASP A 23 4.62 7.67 -20.49
N PRO A 24 4.24 8.96 -20.29
CA PRO A 24 3.87 9.86 -21.38
C PRO A 24 4.98 10.07 -22.41
N ASP A 25 6.24 10.02 -21.99
CA ASP A 25 7.37 10.36 -22.85
C ASP A 25 7.86 9.16 -23.66
N THR A 26 7.85 7.96 -23.06
CA THR A 26 8.40 6.75 -23.68
C THR A 26 7.34 5.77 -24.19
N GLY A 27 6.07 5.95 -23.80
CA GLY A 27 4.97 5.01 -24.12
C GLY A 27 5.10 3.64 -23.45
N ARG A 28 6.05 3.46 -22.52
CA ARG A 28 6.30 2.19 -21.84
C ARG A 28 5.49 2.09 -20.56
N MET A 29 5.13 0.86 -20.18
CA MET A 29 4.54 0.60 -18.86
C MET A 29 5.61 0.76 -17.78
N VAL A 30 5.38 1.68 -16.84
CA VAL A 30 6.25 1.94 -15.69
C VAL A 30 5.48 1.76 -14.39
N TRP A 31 6.14 1.19 -13.38
CA TRP A 31 5.57 1.06 -12.04
C TRP A 31 5.64 2.40 -11.31
N LYS A 32 4.47 2.94 -10.94
CA LYS A 32 4.37 4.14 -10.13
C LYS A 32 4.00 3.78 -8.69
N PRO A 33 4.80 4.20 -7.69
CA PRO A 33 4.45 4.00 -6.28
C PRO A 33 3.46 5.05 -5.80
N THR A 34 2.46 4.62 -5.06
CA THR A 34 1.59 5.47 -4.23
C THR A 34 1.94 5.24 -2.77
N LEU A 35 2.36 6.30 -2.06
CA LEU A 35 2.69 6.23 -0.64
C LEU A 35 1.44 5.97 0.20
N VAL A 36 1.56 5.06 1.17
CA VAL A 36 0.54 4.78 2.18
C VAL A 36 1.10 5.09 3.56
N LEU A 37 0.48 6.04 4.24
CA LEU A 37 0.86 6.45 5.59
C LEU A 37 0.30 5.45 6.61
N LEU A 38 1.14 4.54 7.07
CA LEU A 38 0.76 3.51 8.04
C LEU A 38 0.54 4.04 9.45
N ARG A 39 1.07 5.23 9.78
CA ARG A 39 1.01 5.87 11.11
C ARG A 39 1.58 5.00 12.24
N ILE A 40 2.55 4.12 11.94
CA ILE A 40 3.23 3.26 12.93
C ILE A 40 4.54 3.91 13.41
N ASN A 41 4.96 3.59 14.63
CA ASN A 41 6.20 4.10 15.25
C ASN A 41 7.34 3.05 15.33
N ARG A 42 7.15 1.89 14.70
CA ARG A 42 8.12 0.78 14.57
C ARG A 42 8.05 0.21 13.16
N ALA A 43 9.05 -0.58 12.77
CA ALA A 43 9.16 -1.18 11.45
C ALA A 43 7.91 -1.99 11.05
N ALA A 44 7.52 -1.90 9.77
CA ALA A 44 6.61 -2.87 9.16
C ALA A 44 7.37 -4.17 8.90
N THR A 45 6.72 -5.30 9.15
CA THR A 45 7.37 -6.63 9.10
C THR A 45 6.70 -7.57 8.11
N PHE A 46 5.43 -7.34 7.79
CA PHE A 46 4.68 -8.18 6.86
C PHE A 46 3.55 -7.37 6.21
N VAL A 47 3.21 -7.69 4.97
CA VAL A 47 2.07 -7.10 4.28
C VAL A 47 1.35 -8.13 3.42
N ARG A 48 0.02 -8.03 3.35
CA ARG A 48 -0.80 -8.89 2.51
C ARG A 48 -2.08 -8.21 2.05
N TRP A 49 -2.40 -8.36 0.77
CA TRP A 49 -3.71 -8.00 0.21
C TRP A 49 -4.83 -8.88 0.77
N SER A 50 -5.99 -8.28 0.96
CA SER A 50 -7.25 -9.02 1.09
C SER A 50 -7.54 -9.80 -0.21
N PRO A 51 -8.29 -10.92 -0.15
CA PRO A 51 -8.65 -11.69 -1.33
C PRO A 51 -9.41 -10.88 -2.40
N ASN A 52 -10.14 -9.85 -1.98
CA ASN A 52 -10.91 -8.96 -2.87
C ASN A 52 -10.08 -7.79 -3.42
N GLU A 53 -8.83 -7.63 -3.01
CA GLU A 53 -7.91 -6.55 -3.43
C GLU A 53 -8.40 -5.12 -3.13
N ASP A 54 -9.39 -4.94 -2.26
CA ASP A 54 -9.90 -3.62 -1.84
C ASP A 54 -9.16 -3.07 -0.61
N LYS A 55 -8.59 -3.96 0.20
CA LYS A 55 -7.80 -3.63 1.40
C LYS A 55 -6.52 -4.44 1.48
N PHE A 56 -5.57 -3.97 2.28
CA PHE A 56 -4.41 -4.76 2.69
C PHE A 56 -4.09 -4.55 4.17
N ALA A 57 -3.45 -5.54 4.78
CA ALA A 57 -3.04 -5.49 6.18
C ALA A 57 -1.52 -5.41 6.27
N VAL A 58 -1.01 -4.55 7.15
CA VAL A 58 0.42 -4.43 7.48
C VAL A 58 0.64 -4.77 8.94
N ALA A 59 1.43 -5.80 9.20
CA ALA A 59 1.91 -6.12 10.54
C ALA A 59 3.15 -5.27 10.86
N SER A 60 3.29 -4.89 12.13
CA SER A 60 4.39 -4.05 12.60
C SER A 60 4.99 -4.54 13.91
N GLY A 61 6.23 -4.14 14.17
CA GLY A 61 6.88 -4.32 15.47
C GLY A 61 6.26 -3.47 16.59
N ALA A 62 5.25 -2.64 16.30
CA ALA A 62 4.52 -1.86 17.30
C ALA A 62 3.44 -2.68 18.04
N ARG A 63 3.31 -3.99 17.73
CA ARG A 63 2.24 -4.87 18.22
C ARG A 63 0.84 -4.40 17.76
N THR A 64 0.79 -3.81 16.56
CA THR A 64 -0.41 -3.25 15.94
C THR A 64 -0.48 -3.68 14.49
N ILE A 65 -1.70 -3.92 14.00
CA ILE A 65 -1.97 -4.18 12.59
C ILE A 65 -2.62 -2.95 11.97
N ALA A 66 -2.06 -2.44 10.87
CA ALA A 66 -2.66 -1.39 10.08
C ALA A 66 -3.48 -2.00 8.94
N ILE A 67 -4.80 -1.75 8.92
CA ILE A 67 -5.67 -2.09 7.80
C ILE A 67 -5.77 -0.87 6.90
N CYS A 68 -5.31 -1.01 5.67
CA CYS A 68 -5.28 0.06 4.68
C CYS A 68 -6.36 -0.15 3.62
N SER A 69 -7.10 0.90 3.30
CA SER A 69 -8.08 0.93 2.22
C SER A 69 -8.03 2.24 1.46
N PHE A 70 -8.29 2.20 0.17
CA PHE A 70 -8.33 3.39 -0.66
C PHE A 70 -9.63 4.16 -0.43
N ASP A 71 -9.54 5.47 -0.28
CA ASP A 71 -10.65 6.41 -0.23
C ASP A 71 -10.78 7.08 -1.61
N PRO A 72 -11.78 6.69 -2.43
CA PRO A 72 -11.96 7.24 -3.77
C PRO A 72 -12.36 8.71 -3.78
N GLU A 73 -13.03 9.20 -2.74
CA GLU A 73 -13.51 10.59 -2.68
C GLU A 73 -12.33 11.54 -2.49
N ASN A 74 -11.35 11.13 -1.68
CA ASN A 74 -10.19 11.95 -1.36
C ASN A 74 -8.92 11.53 -2.15
N ASN A 75 -8.97 10.43 -2.91
CA ASN A 75 -7.87 9.91 -3.74
C ASN A 75 -6.59 9.56 -2.96
N TRP A 76 -6.71 8.95 -1.77
CA TRP A 76 -5.57 8.49 -0.95
C TRP A 76 -5.88 7.22 -0.18
N TRP A 77 -4.83 6.58 0.36
CA TRP A 77 -4.96 5.38 1.19
C TRP A 77 -5.07 5.74 2.67
N VAL A 78 -6.11 5.25 3.33
CA VAL A 78 -6.37 5.45 4.75
C VAL A 78 -5.95 4.19 5.52
N ALA A 79 -5.19 4.37 6.60
CA ALA A 79 -4.80 3.30 7.52
C ALA A 79 -5.59 3.39 8.83
N ARG A 80 -6.19 2.27 9.26
CA ARG A 80 -6.84 2.10 10.57
C ARG A 80 -6.09 1.06 11.38
N HIS A 81 -5.76 1.39 12.63
CA HIS A 81 -5.09 0.47 13.54
C HIS A 81 -6.08 -0.44 14.26
N LEU A 82 -5.71 -1.71 14.37
CA LEU A 82 -6.31 -2.73 15.23
C LEU A 82 -5.34 -3.08 16.36
#